data_AF-A0A0L0AT10-F1
#
_entry.id   AF-A0A0L0AT10-F1
#
_cell.length_a   1.000
_cell.length_b   1.000
_cell.length_c   1.000
_cell.angle_alpha   90.00
_cell.angle_beta   90.00
_cell.angle_gamma   90.00
#
_symmetry.space_group_name_H-M   'P 1'
#
loop_
_entity.id
_entity.type
_entity.pdbx_description
1 polymer ?
#
loop_
_entity_poly.entity_id
_entity_poly.type
_entity_poly.pdbx_seq_one_letter_code
_entity_poly.pdbx_strand_id
1 'polypeptide(L)'
;MAMRRTYSQVKFVNWVVFFLSVVISVAIVIFTTVIKKMGLFPHLTIAPYLGYYGIIVLLITIVFSTVISSMKKCAATIQEMFDCDVLHIPWSELKVGKPVGREDIFKSSRYYKKRNKKDEFLNWYLNKDYEANENVMALLCHAKNFGWDKSQRDVMSKIYFITMLVSFLILLAYGLWSKSSLEDFLFYIVFTLPFFRHVIMLYVENKKSISRIIRVKDFIEKKIQSIKISGMINNDILSHELRAIQDEVYAHRSTSNPVPNCLHRFMRKNNEAIYDDYFEDNLKILPQ
;
A
#
# COMPACT_ATOMS: atom_id res chain seq x y z
N MET A 1 -13.29 -9.12 6.65
CA MET A 1 -13.35 -8.20 7.81
C MET A 1 -12.04 -8.08 8.60
N ALA A 2 -11.47 -9.19 9.10
CA ALA A 2 -10.23 -9.17 9.88
C ALA A 2 -9.06 -8.53 9.10
N MET A 3 -8.87 -8.89 7.82
CA MET A 3 -7.86 -8.29 6.94
C MET A 3 -7.90 -6.76 6.90
N ARG A 4 -9.09 -6.15 6.74
CA ARG A 4 -9.24 -4.68 6.70
C ARG A 4 -8.90 -4.04 8.04
N ARG A 5 -9.10 -4.72 9.17
CA ARG A 5 -8.72 -4.20 10.49
C ARG A 5 -7.20 -4.15 10.61
N THR A 6 -6.53 -5.26 10.31
CA THR A 6 -5.08 -5.36 10.40
C THR A 6 -4.39 -4.36 9.46
N TYR A 7 -4.85 -4.24 8.21
CA TYR A 7 -4.36 -3.20 7.30
C TYR A 7 -4.63 -1.77 7.77
N SER A 8 -5.77 -1.53 8.42
CA SER A 8 -6.06 -0.20 9.00
C SER A 8 -5.13 0.13 10.16
N GLN A 9 -4.72 -0.86 10.96
CA GLN A 9 -3.76 -0.65 12.03
C GLN A 9 -2.36 -0.37 11.46
N VAL A 10 -1.94 -1.08 10.40
CA VAL A 10 -0.69 -0.76 9.68
C VAL A 10 -0.69 0.69 9.19
N LYS A 11 -1.78 1.15 8.57
CA LYS A 11 -1.90 2.54 8.10
C LYS A 11 -1.80 3.55 9.25
N PHE A 12 -2.44 3.25 10.39
CA PHE A 12 -2.38 4.11 11.57
C PHE A 12 -0.95 4.22 12.12
N VAL A 13 -0.25 3.08 12.27
CA VAL A 13 1.13 3.07 12.75
C VAL A 13 2.07 3.82 11.79
N ASN A 14 1.94 3.60 10.47
CA ASN A 14 2.67 4.38 9.46
C ASN A 14 2.41 5.89 9.61
N TRP A 15 1.16 6.27 9.86
CA TRP A 15 0.79 7.68 10.05
C TRP A 15 1.41 8.27 11.32
N VAL A 16 1.43 7.53 12.43
CA VAL A 16 2.10 7.94 13.67
C VAL A 16 3.61 8.13 13.45
N VAL A 17 4.26 7.17 12.78
CA VAL A 17 5.70 7.27 12.45
C VAL A 17 5.96 8.48 11.54
N PHE A 18 5.13 8.72 10.53
CA PHE A 18 5.23 9.90 9.67
C PHE A 18 5.05 11.20 10.47
N PHE A 19 4.02 11.26 11.33
CA PHE A 19 3.73 12.45 12.13
C PHE A 19 4.90 12.80 13.05
N LEU A 20 5.45 11.81 13.77
CA LEU A 20 6.62 11.98 14.62
C LEU A 20 7.86 12.35 13.78
N SER A 21 8.21 11.53 12.78
CA SER A 21 9.49 11.70 12.06
C SER A 21 9.55 12.89 11.13
N VAL A 22 8.41 13.32 10.58
CA VAL A 22 8.32 14.36 9.57
C VAL A 22 7.63 15.60 10.12
N VAL A 23 6.38 15.47 10.56
CA VAL A 23 5.55 16.65 10.87
C VAL A 23 6.10 17.41 12.06
N ILE A 24 6.44 16.72 13.14
CA ILE A 24 7.04 17.34 14.32
C ILE A 24 8.44 17.88 13.98
N SER A 25 9.24 17.17 13.19
CA SER A 25 10.57 17.65 12.77
C SER A 25 10.48 18.97 11.99
N VAL A 26 9.54 19.08 11.04
CA VAL A 26 9.29 20.33 10.31
C VAL A 26 8.74 21.42 11.23
N ALA A 27 7.82 21.09 12.14
CA ALA A 27 7.26 22.04 13.10
C ALA A 27 8.34 22.61 14.05
N ILE A 28 9.25 21.77 14.51
CA ILE A 28 10.40 22.16 15.33
C ILE A 28 11.28 23.16 14.57
N VAL A 29 11.58 22.90 13.29
CA VAL A 29 12.37 23.83 12.46
C VAL A 29 11.69 25.19 12.37
N ILE A 30 10.41 25.22 12.01
CA ILE A 30 9.62 26.46 11.90
C ILE A 30 9.63 27.20 13.24
N PHE A 31 9.40 26.48 14.35
CA PHE A 31 9.41 27.04 15.69
C PHE A 31 10.76 27.65 16.07
N THR A 32 11.88 26.94 15.79
CA THR A 32 13.23 27.46 16.05
C THR A 32 13.52 28.72 15.25
N THR A 33 13.05 28.80 14.01
CA THR A 33 13.22 30.01 13.19
C THR A 33 12.43 31.20 13.72
N VAL A 34 11.19 30.97 14.15
CA VAL A 34 10.34 32.02 14.73
C VAL A 34 10.96 32.56 16.02
N ILE A 35 11.42 31.68 16.91
CA ILE A 35 12.10 32.08 18.14
C ILE A 35 13.38 32.87 17.85
N LYS A 36 14.20 32.43 16.88
CA LYS A 36 15.41 33.16 16.46
C LYS A 36 15.06 34.59 16.05
N LYS A 37 14.00 34.77 15.25
CA LYS A 37 13.57 36.09 14.77
C LYS A 37 13.03 36.98 15.89
N MET A 38 12.43 36.40 16.93
CA MET A 38 11.90 37.13 18.09
C MET A 38 12.97 37.45 19.15
N GLY A 39 14.22 36.98 19.00
CA GLY A 39 15.31 37.26 19.94
C GLY A 39 15.13 36.64 21.33
N LEU A 40 14.23 35.67 21.47
CA LEU A 40 13.79 35.14 22.78
C LEU A 40 14.80 34.18 23.42
N PHE A 41 15.67 33.50 22.66
CA PHE A 41 16.64 32.52 23.20
C PHE A 41 17.94 32.40 22.37
N PRO A 42 19.11 32.17 23.01
CA PRO A 42 20.34 31.81 22.31
C PRO A 42 20.23 30.41 21.64
N HIS A 43 20.73 30.29 20.41
CA HIS A 43 20.71 29.04 19.63
C HIS A 43 21.41 27.85 20.33
N LEU A 44 22.48 28.11 21.09
CA LEU A 44 23.30 27.08 21.73
C LEU A 44 22.55 26.23 22.78
N THR A 45 21.50 26.77 23.40
CA THR A 45 20.78 26.08 24.48
C THR A 45 19.75 25.06 23.97
N ILE A 46 19.31 25.15 22.71
CA ILE A 46 18.26 24.29 22.14
C ILE A 46 18.86 23.10 21.37
N ALA A 47 20.06 23.28 20.79
CA ALA A 47 20.70 22.30 19.91
C ALA A 47 20.84 20.87 20.51
N PRO A 48 21.23 20.68 21.79
CA PRO A 48 21.31 19.34 22.38
C PRO A 48 19.96 18.60 22.41
N TYR A 49 18.86 19.32 22.69
CA TYR A 49 17.52 18.75 22.74
C TYR A 49 17.02 18.29 21.36
N LEU A 50 17.40 19.01 20.29
CA LEU A 50 17.14 18.60 18.91
C LEU A 50 17.89 17.30 18.57
N GLY A 51 19.13 17.16 19.04
CA GLY A 51 19.91 15.94 18.92
C GLY A 51 19.23 14.75 19.60
N TYR A 52 18.81 14.91 20.86
CA TYR A 52 18.08 13.86 21.59
C TYR A 52 16.77 13.46 20.90
N TYR A 53 16.01 14.45 20.42
CA TYR A 53 14.80 14.22 19.65
C TYR A 53 15.07 13.39 18.39
N GLY A 54 16.11 13.75 17.62
CA GLY A 54 16.51 12.99 16.43
C GLY A 54 16.85 11.53 16.72
N ILE A 55 17.57 11.27 17.82
CA ILE A 55 17.91 9.90 18.27
C ILE A 55 16.64 9.13 18.65
N ILE A 56 15.74 9.73 19.44
CA ILE A 56 14.47 9.11 19.84
C ILE A 56 13.62 8.76 18.62
N VAL A 57 13.47 9.70 17.67
CA VAL A 57 12.73 9.48 16.42
C VAL A 57 13.34 8.35 15.59
N LEU A 58 14.67 8.27 15.50
CA LEU A 58 15.36 7.20 14.80
C LEU A 58 15.03 5.83 15.43
N LEU A 59 15.15 5.71 16.76
CA LEU A 59 14.85 4.47 17.48
C LEU A 59 13.38 4.05 17.29
N ILE A 60 12.44 4.99 17.44
CA ILE A 60 11.02 4.77 17.17
C ILE A 60 10.83 4.26 15.75
N THR A 61 11.42 4.93 14.75
CA THR A 61 11.27 4.55 13.33
C THR A 61 11.75 3.12 13.08
N ILE A 62 12.88 2.72 13.66
CA ILE A 62 13.42 1.35 13.53
C ILE A 62 12.46 0.34 14.16
N VAL A 63 12.07 0.53 15.42
CA VAL A 63 11.19 -0.40 16.15
C VAL A 63 9.85 -0.56 15.43
N PHE A 64 9.22 0.56 15.05
CA PHE A 64 7.93 0.52 14.39
C PHE A 64 8.02 -0.06 12.98
N SER A 65 9.13 0.08 12.25
CA SER A 65 9.30 -0.54 10.94
C SER A 65 9.20 -2.08 10.98
N THR A 66 9.77 -2.71 12.02
CA THR A 66 9.67 -4.16 12.24
C THR A 66 8.25 -4.56 12.60
N VAL A 67 7.59 -3.79 13.48
CA VAL A 67 6.18 -4.01 13.85
C VAL A 67 5.26 -3.90 12.63
N ILE A 68 5.44 -2.87 11.81
CA ILE A 68 4.71 -2.65 10.55
C ILE A 68 4.90 -3.84 9.62
N SER A 69 6.13 -4.33 9.45
CA SER A 69 6.42 -5.50 8.62
C SER A 69 5.69 -6.76 9.09
N SER A 70 5.73 -7.03 10.41
CA SER A 70 5.01 -8.16 11.01
C SER A 70 3.49 -8.05 10.82
N MET A 71 2.92 -6.86 11.06
CA MET A 71 1.50 -6.62 10.87
C MET A 71 1.05 -6.74 9.41
N LYS A 72 1.89 -6.32 8.44
CA LYS A 72 1.64 -6.53 7.01
C LYS A 72 1.60 -8.01 6.66
N LYS A 73 2.56 -8.80 7.16
CA LYS A 73 2.56 -10.26 6.96
C LYS A 73 1.31 -10.92 7.55
N CYS A 74 0.93 -10.56 8.77
CA CYS A 74 -0.31 -11.06 9.38
C CYS A 74 -1.55 -10.68 8.56
N ALA A 75 -1.66 -9.43 8.11
CA ALA A 75 -2.76 -8.98 7.26
C ALA A 75 -2.83 -9.73 5.92
N ALA A 76 -1.66 -9.93 5.28
CA ALA A 76 -1.54 -10.69 4.04
C ALA A 76 -1.90 -12.16 4.23
N THR A 77 -1.51 -12.77 5.36
CA THR A 77 -1.82 -14.17 5.68
C THR A 77 -3.32 -14.36 5.89
N ILE A 78 -3.99 -13.44 6.59
CA ILE A 78 -5.46 -13.48 6.76
C ILE A 78 -6.16 -13.33 5.41
N GLN A 79 -5.64 -12.48 4.52
CA GLN A 79 -6.23 -12.30 3.20
C GLN A 79 -5.96 -13.49 2.28
N GLU A 80 -4.79 -14.13 2.40
CA GLU A 80 -4.47 -15.39 1.72
C GLU A 80 -5.45 -16.50 2.13
N MET A 81 -5.71 -16.66 3.43
CA MET A 81 -6.67 -17.66 3.91
C MET A 81 -8.05 -17.46 3.30
N PHE A 82 -8.49 -16.20 3.14
CA PHE A 82 -9.76 -15.88 2.51
C PHE A 82 -9.74 -16.14 0.99
N ASP A 83 -8.69 -15.70 0.30
CA ASP A 83 -8.59 -15.86 -1.15
C ASP A 83 -8.47 -17.33 -1.56
N CYS A 84 -7.67 -18.12 -0.84
CA CYS A 84 -7.52 -19.56 -1.08
C CYS A 84 -8.84 -20.32 -0.85
N ASP A 85 -9.61 -19.93 0.17
CA ASP A 85 -10.92 -20.52 0.48
C ASP A 85 -11.95 -20.18 -0.61
N VAL A 86 -12.03 -18.91 -1.04
CA VAL A 86 -13.02 -18.43 -2.01
C VAL A 86 -12.69 -18.85 -3.45
N LEU A 87 -11.41 -18.91 -3.81
CA LEU A 87 -10.97 -19.25 -5.17
C LEU A 87 -10.55 -20.72 -5.32
N HIS A 88 -10.75 -21.54 -4.28
CA HIS A 88 -10.36 -22.95 -4.24
C HIS A 88 -8.88 -23.22 -4.58
N ILE A 89 -7.98 -22.30 -4.20
CA ILE A 89 -6.54 -22.43 -4.47
C ILE A 89 -5.85 -23.11 -3.26
N PRO A 90 -5.01 -24.14 -3.46
CA PRO A 90 -4.39 -24.88 -2.36
C PRO A 90 -3.46 -23.99 -1.52
N TRP A 91 -3.37 -24.23 -0.22
CA TRP A 91 -2.50 -23.46 0.69
C TRP A 91 -1.01 -23.75 0.45
N SER A 92 -0.17 -22.70 0.50
CA SER A 92 1.29 -22.81 0.35
C SER A 92 2.00 -22.63 1.70
N GLU A 93 2.31 -23.75 2.37
CA GLU A 93 3.06 -23.73 3.64
C GLU A 93 4.47 -23.15 3.48
N LEU A 94 5.11 -23.38 2.33
CA LEU A 94 6.47 -22.91 2.07
C LEU A 94 6.55 -21.38 1.94
N LYS A 95 5.59 -20.75 1.25
CA LYS A 95 5.62 -19.30 1.01
C LYS A 95 4.95 -18.51 2.13
N VAL A 96 3.86 -19.04 2.66
CA VAL A 96 2.99 -18.31 3.59
C VAL A 96 3.28 -18.69 5.03
N GLY A 97 3.68 -19.95 5.28
CA GLY A 97 3.90 -20.49 6.60
C GLY A 97 2.60 -21.00 7.23
N LYS A 98 2.51 -20.88 8.55
CA LYS A 98 1.35 -21.36 9.32
C LYS A 98 0.16 -20.40 9.16
N PRO A 99 -1.07 -20.91 8.97
CA PRO A 99 -2.28 -20.10 9.02
C PRO A 99 -2.43 -19.35 10.34
N VAL A 100 -3.08 -18.19 10.30
CA VAL A 100 -3.38 -17.41 11.52
C VAL A 100 -4.46 -18.12 12.34
N GLY A 101 -4.26 -18.22 13.64
CA GLY A 101 -5.20 -18.86 14.56
C GLY A 101 -6.59 -18.20 14.54
N ARG A 102 -7.63 -19.03 14.69
CA ARG A 102 -9.04 -18.58 14.69
C ARG A 102 -9.32 -17.49 15.73
N GLU A 103 -8.66 -17.56 16.89
CA GLU A 103 -8.80 -16.55 17.94
C GLU A 103 -8.36 -15.15 17.49
N ASP A 104 -7.23 -15.04 16.80
CA ASP A 104 -6.68 -13.76 16.35
C ASP A 104 -7.52 -13.16 15.21
N ILE A 105 -8.04 -14.03 14.33
CA ILE A 105 -9.03 -13.65 13.32
C ILE A 105 -10.31 -13.13 14.01
N PHE A 106 -10.80 -13.82 15.03
CA PHE A 106 -11.98 -13.42 15.77
C PHE A 106 -11.78 -12.06 16.46
N LYS A 107 -10.68 -11.90 17.22
CA LYS A 107 -10.30 -10.64 17.89
C LYS A 107 -10.26 -9.48 16.89
N SER A 108 -9.63 -9.68 15.73
CA SER A 108 -9.52 -8.67 14.66
C SER A 108 -10.86 -8.36 13.99
N SER A 109 -11.72 -9.37 13.79
CA SER A 109 -13.04 -9.21 13.14
C SER A 109 -14.07 -8.50 14.03
N ARG A 110 -13.93 -8.60 15.37
CA ARG A 110 -14.89 -8.04 16.35
C ARG A 110 -15.13 -6.54 16.14
N TYR A 111 -14.12 -5.79 15.72
CA TYR A 111 -14.21 -4.35 15.44
C TYR A 111 -15.26 -4.00 14.38
N TYR A 112 -15.34 -4.79 13.30
CA TYR A 112 -16.26 -4.55 12.19
C TYR A 112 -17.62 -5.21 12.42
N LYS A 113 -17.65 -6.38 13.06
CA LYS A 113 -18.92 -7.04 13.45
C LYS A 113 -19.77 -6.16 14.36
N LYS A 114 -19.17 -5.47 15.33
CA LYS A 114 -19.87 -4.52 16.21
C LYS A 114 -20.46 -3.29 15.52
N ARG A 115 -20.04 -2.99 14.28
CA ARG A 115 -20.47 -1.80 13.52
C ARG A 115 -21.45 -2.11 12.39
N ASN A 116 -21.93 -3.34 12.28
CA ASN A 116 -22.83 -3.81 11.21
C ASN A 116 -22.36 -3.49 9.77
N LYS A 117 -21.04 -3.40 9.55
CA LYS A 117 -20.46 -3.12 8.22
C LYS A 117 -20.30 -4.38 7.38
N LYS A 118 -21.25 -5.32 7.43
CA LYS A 118 -21.11 -6.60 6.70
C LYS A 118 -21.18 -6.39 5.18
N ASP A 119 -22.05 -5.49 4.75
CA ASP A 119 -22.33 -5.24 3.34
C ASP A 119 -21.14 -4.65 2.59
N GLU A 120 -20.21 -4.00 3.30
CA GLU A 120 -18.96 -3.49 2.71
C GLU A 120 -18.03 -4.60 2.18
N PHE A 121 -18.33 -5.87 2.47
CA PHE A 121 -17.53 -7.05 2.12
C PHE A 121 -18.25 -8.02 1.19
N LEU A 122 -19.49 -7.74 0.80
CA LEU A 122 -20.21 -8.53 -0.21
C LEU A 122 -19.66 -8.20 -1.60
N ASN A 123 -19.77 -9.17 -2.52
CA ASN A 123 -19.44 -9.01 -3.94
C ASN A 123 -18.03 -8.45 -4.18
N TRP A 124 -17.07 -8.94 -3.41
CA TRP A 124 -15.69 -8.43 -3.46
C TRP A 124 -15.00 -8.77 -4.80
N TYR A 125 -15.26 -9.98 -5.32
CA TYR A 125 -14.67 -10.48 -6.56
C TYR A 125 -15.57 -10.25 -7.76
N LEU A 126 -16.85 -10.62 -7.66
CA LEU A 126 -17.82 -10.56 -8.74
C LEU A 126 -19.01 -9.69 -8.37
N ASN A 127 -19.45 -8.85 -9.30
CA ASN A 127 -20.66 -8.03 -9.15
C ASN A 127 -21.92 -8.74 -9.65
N LYS A 128 -21.73 -9.78 -10.46
CA LYS A 128 -22.76 -10.65 -11.02
C LYS A 128 -22.20 -12.07 -11.16
N ASP A 129 -23.09 -13.04 -11.24
CA ASP A 129 -22.70 -14.42 -11.47
C ASP A 129 -22.31 -14.62 -12.93
N TYR A 130 -21.25 -15.39 -13.16
CA TYR A 130 -20.77 -15.76 -14.48
C TYR A 130 -20.71 -17.29 -14.54
N GLU A 131 -21.22 -17.85 -15.64
CA GLU A 131 -21.05 -19.27 -15.94
C GLU A 131 -19.75 -19.45 -16.70
N ALA A 132 -18.71 -19.88 -15.99
CA ALA A 132 -17.40 -20.20 -16.55
C ALA A 132 -16.62 -21.13 -15.62
N ASN A 133 -15.66 -21.85 -16.19
CA ASN A 133 -14.69 -22.63 -15.44
C ASN A 133 -14.10 -21.87 -14.23
N GLU A 134 -14.07 -22.52 -13.06
CA GLU A 134 -13.64 -21.90 -11.80
C GLU A 134 -12.20 -21.36 -11.85
N ASN A 135 -11.28 -22.09 -12.48
CA ASN A 135 -9.88 -21.68 -12.61
C ASN A 135 -9.74 -20.47 -13.54
N VAL A 136 -10.55 -20.40 -14.59
CA VAL A 136 -10.62 -19.22 -15.46
C VAL A 136 -11.16 -18.02 -14.68
N MET A 137 -12.20 -18.21 -13.86
CA MET A 137 -12.74 -17.17 -13.00
C MET A 137 -11.72 -16.67 -11.97
N ALA A 138 -10.98 -17.57 -11.33
CA ALA A 138 -9.89 -17.22 -10.42
C ALA A 138 -8.80 -16.41 -11.12
N LEU A 139 -8.44 -16.78 -12.36
CA LEU A 139 -7.45 -16.07 -13.18
C LEU A 139 -7.89 -14.62 -13.46
N LEU A 140 -9.16 -14.43 -13.87
CA LEU A 140 -9.74 -13.10 -14.10
C LEU A 140 -9.85 -12.29 -12.80
N CYS A 141 -10.16 -12.95 -11.68
CA CYS A 141 -10.18 -12.31 -10.36
C CYS A 141 -8.79 -11.79 -9.94
N HIS A 142 -7.71 -12.52 -10.24
CA HIS A 142 -6.35 -12.00 -10.05
C HIS A 142 -6.04 -10.82 -10.97
N ALA A 143 -6.46 -10.86 -12.24
CA ALA A 143 -6.31 -9.74 -13.16
C ALA A 143 -6.99 -8.46 -12.62
N LYS A 144 -8.20 -8.60 -12.07
CA LYS A 144 -8.95 -7.53 -11.38
C LYS A 144 -8.20 -6.99 -10.17
N ASN A 145 -7.78 -7.88 -9.26
CA ASN A 145 -7.04 -7.51 -8.05
C ASN A 145 -5.79 -6.68 -8.39
N PHE A 146 -4.96 -7.15 -9.33
CA PHE A 146 -3.76 -6.45 -9.74
C PHE A 146 -4.06 -5.16 -10.51
N GLY A 147 -5.11 -5.13 -11.31
CA GLY A 147 -5.59 -3.92 -11.97
C GLY A 147 -5.98 -2.81 -11.02
N TRP A 148 -6.79 -3.15 -10.03
CA TRP A 148 -7.24 -2.23 -8.99
C TRP A 148 -6.07 -1.67 -8.19
N ASP A 149 -5.09 -2.52 -7.83
CA ASP A 149 -3.91 -2.04 -7.12
C ASP A 149 -3.02 -1.17 -8.01
N LYS A 150 -2.85 -1.52 -9.29
CA LYS A 150 -2.11 -0.69 -10.25
C LYS A 150 -2.71 0.72 -10.37
N SER A 151 -4.03 0.83 -10.60
CA SER A 151 -4.67 2.13 -10.82
C SER A 151 -4.51 3.04 -9.60
N GLN A 152 -4.66 2.48 -8.40
CA GLN A 152 -4.42 3.19 -7.15
C GLN A 152 -2.95 3.62 -6.99
N ARG A 153 -2.00 2.75 -7.31
CA ARG A 153 -0.56 3.07 -7.21
C ARG A 153 -0.12 4.11 -8.22
N ASP A 154 -0.72 4.15 -9.40
CA ASP A 154 -0.44 5.19 -10.39
C ASP A 154 -0.87 6.58 -9.87
N VAL A 155 -2.03 6.66 -9.20
CA VAL A 155 -2.44 7.89 -8.50
C VAL A 155 -1.50 8.23 -7.35
N MET A 156 -1.10 7.24 -6.53
CA MET A 156 -0.13 7.48 -5.45
C MET A 156 1.22 8.01 -5.97
N SER A 157 1.70 7.53 -7.11
CA SER A 157 2.92 8.06 -7.73
C SER A 157 2.78 9.55 -8.07
N LYS A 158 1.62 9.99 -8.57
CA LYS A 158 1.34 11.41 -8.83
C LYS A 158 1.30 12.20 -7.52
N ILE A 159 0.63 11.67 -6.49
CA ILE A 159 0.55 12.31 -5.16
C ILE A 159 1.95 12.52 -4.57
N TYR A 160 2.82 11.51 -4.60
CA TYR A 160 4.18 11.64 -4.08
C TYR A 160 5.00 12.67 -4.86
N PHE A 161 4.89 12.68 -6.19
CA PHE A 161 5.57 13.67 -7.03
C PHE A 161 5.10 15.10 -6.74
N ILE A 162 3.77 15.32 -6.68
CA ILE A 162 3.19 16.63 -6.35
C ILE A 162 3.61 17.07 -4.95
N THR A 163 3.59 16.15 -3.97
CA THR A 163 4.02 16.44 -2.59
C THR A 163 5.47 16.91 -2.56
N MET A 164 6.36 16.23 -3.28
CA MET A 164 7.77 16.60 -3.38
C MET A 164 7.94 17.98 -4.05
N LEU A 165 7.27 18.22 -5.18
CA LEU A 165 7.33 19.47 -5.93
C LEU A 165 6.82 20.66 -5.10
N VAL A 166 5.63 20.52 -4.51
CA VAL A 166 5.03 21.58 -3.67
C VAL A 166 5.92 21.89 -2.47
N SER A 167 6.46 20.88 -1.81
CA SER A 167 7.34 21.09 -0.65
C SER A 167 8.63 21.80 -1.03
N PHE A 168 9.22 21.48 -2.20
CA PHE A 168 10.37 22.19 -2.73
C PHE A 168 10.05 23.65 -3.06
N LEU A 169 8.91 23.92 -3.71
CA LEU A 169 8.47 25.28 -4.01
C LEU A 169 8.20 26.12 -2.75
N ILE A 170 7.62 25.51 -1.71
CA ILE A 170 7.40 26.18 -0.41
C ILE A 170 8.75 26.55 0.22
N LEU A 171 9.73 25.65 0.22
CA LEU A 171 11.07 25.93 0.75
C LEU A 171 11.78 27.04 -0.02
N LEU A 172 11.67 27.03 -1.35
CA LEU A 172 12.23 28.06 -2.21
C LEU A 172 11.58 29.43 -1.92
N ALA A 173 10.24 29.47 -1.91
CA ALA A 173 9.48 30.70 -1.63
C ALA A 173 9.80 31.25 -0.23
N TYR A 174 9.95 30.37 0.77
CA TYR A 174 10.34 30.74 2.11
C TYR A 174 11.74 31.38 2.15
N GLY A 175 12.73 30.75 1.50
CA GLY A 175 14.11 31.27 1.45
C GLY A 175 14.20 32.64 0.76
N LEU A 176 13.42 32.87 -0.29
CA LEU A 176 13.35 34.17 -0.98
C LEU A 176 12.68 35.24 -0.10
N TRP A 177 11.60 34.89 0.60
CA TRP A 177 10.86 35.83 1.45
C TRP A 177 11.64 36.22 2.72
N SER A 178 12.37 35.28 3.33
CA SER A 178 13.07 35.50 4.59
C SER A 178 14.33 36.37 4.47
N LYS A 179 14.78 36.68 3.24
CA LYS A 179 16.10 37.29 2.96
C LYS A 179 17.23 36.56 3.71
N SER A 180 17.09 35.24 3.88
CA SER A 180 18.01 34.44 4.66
C SER A 180 19.42 34.49 4.10
N SER A 181 20.42 34.50 4.97
CA SER A 181 21.80 34.23 4.55
C SER A 181 21.90 32.82 3.97
N LEU A 182 22.95 32.57 3.19
CA LEU A 182 23.23 31.24 2.65
C LEU A 182 23.31 30.18 3.76
N GLU A 183 23.86 30.53 4.92
CA GLU A 183 23.96 29.65 6.10
C GLU A 183 22.60 29.23 6.64
N ASP A 184 21.66 30.17 6.78
CA ASP A 184 20.29 29.89 7.23
C ASP A 184 19.54 29.01 6.23
N PHE A 185 19.77 29.24 4.92
CA PHE A 185 19.18 28.42 3.87
C PHE A 185 19.71 26.97 3.88
N LEU A 186 21.02 26.79 4.05
CA LEU A 186 21.65 25.47 4.18
C LEU A 186 21.15 24.72 5.42
N PHE A 187 20.96 25.43 6.54
CA PHE A 187 20.35 24.85 7.73
C PHE A 187 18.95 24.29 7.41
N TYR A 188 18.05 25.05 6.78
CA TYR A 188 16.71 24.56 6.44
C TYR A 188 16.72 23.35 5.50
N ILE A 189 17.64 23.31 4.54
CA ILE A 189 17.80 22.14 3.67
C ILE A 189 18.13 20.91 4.50
N VAL A 190 19.15 20.97 5.37
CA VAL A 190 19.59 19.81 6.16
C VAL A 190 18.45 19.23 7.00
N PHE A 191 17.63 20.09 7.61
CA PHE A 191 16.50 19.63 8.42
C PHE A 191 15.30 19.13 7.60
N THR A 192 15.19 19.50 6.33
CA THR A 192 14.12 19.01 5.43
C THR A 192 14.51 17.76 4.65
N LEU A 193 15.81 17.42 4.59
CA LEU A 193 16.29 16.18 3.95
C LEU A 193 15.58 14.90 4.44
N PRO A 194 15.30 14.69 5.74
CA PRO A 194 14.58 13.49 6.19
C PRO A 194 13.18 13.37 5.56
N PHE A 195 12.48 14.48 5.37
CA PHE A 195 11.19 14.50 4.70
C PHE A 195 11.31 14.11 3.22
N PHE A 196 12.22 14.76 2.48
CA PHE A 196 12.43 14.43 1.07
C PHE A 196 12.85 12.97 0.90
N ARG A 197 13.79 12.50 1.72
CA ARG A 197 14.19 11.09 1.77
C ARG A 197 12.98 10.18 1.97
N HIS A 198 12.08 10.50 2.90
CA HIS A 198 10.89 9.70 3.17
C HIS A 198 9.95 9.64 1.95
N VAL A 199 9.64 10.79 1.34
CA VAL A 199 8.75 10.85 0.16
C VAL A 199 9.38 10.13 -1.04
N ILE A 200 10.70 10.28 -1.26
CA ILE A 200 11.44 9.58 -2.30
C ILE A 200 11.38 8.06 -2.07
N MET A 201 11.58 7.59 -0.84
CA MET A 201 11.49 6.17 -0.52
C MET A 201 10.08 5.62 -0.80
N LEU A 202 9.02 6.34 -0.40
CA LEU A 202 7.65 5.97 -0.74
C LEU A 202 7.41 5.89 -2.25
N TYR A 203 7.95 6.85 -3.01
CA TYR A 203 7.85 6.86 -4.46
C TYR A 203 8.58 5.66 -5.10
N VAL A 204 9.82 5.39 -4.69
CA VAL A 204 10.63 4.27 -5.19
C VAL A 204 9.99 2.93 -4.86
N GLU A 205 9.53 2.73 -3.62
CA GLU A 205 8.82 1.50 -3.21
C GLU A 205 7.51 1.30 -3.98
N ASN A 206 6.79 2.39 -4.26
CA ASN A 206 5.59 2.34 -5.07
C ASN A 206 5.89 1.97 -6.52
N LYS A 207 6.96 2.50 -7.11
CA LYS A 207 7.40 2.13 -8.46
C LYS A 207 7.84 0.67 -8.54
N LYS A 208 8.60 0.16 -7.57
CA LYS A 208 8.92 -1.27 -7.46
C LYS A 208 7.66 -2.14 -7.40
N SER A 209 6.66 -1.70 -6.62
CA SER A 209 5.37 -2.39 -6.53
C SER A 209 4.63 -2.39 -7.87
N ILE A 210 4.60 -1.25 -8.59
CA ILE A 210 3.99 -1.15 -9.93
C ILE A 210 4.68 -2.10 -10.91
N SER A 211 6.02 -2.15 -10.94
CA SER A 211 6.76 -3.07 -11.82
C SER A 211 6.43 -4.54 -11.55
N ARG A 212 6.30 -4.93 -10.27
CA ARG A 212 5.89 -6.30 -9.90
C ARG A 212 4.48 -6.60 -10.40
N ILE A 213 3.54 -5.65 -10.21
CA ILE A 213 2.16 -5.80 -10.67
C ILE A 213 2.10 -5.98 -12.18
N ILE A 214 2.80 -5.14 -12.95
CA ILE A 214 2.83 -5.24 -14.41
C ILE A 214 3.34 -6.62 -14.85
N ARG A 215 4.44 -7.09 -14.27
CA ARG A 215 5.00 -8.42 -14.57
C ARG A 215 3.97 -9.55 -14.37
N VAL A 216 3.23 -9.53 -13.25
CA VAL A 216 2.23 -10.56 -12.97
C VAL A 216 0.99 -10.41 -13.85
N LYS A 217 0.55 -9.18 -14.13
CA LYS A 217 -0.53 -8.94 -15.10
C LYS A 217 -0.16 -9.45 -16.49
N ASP A 218 1.03 -9.14 -16.99
CA ASP A 218 1.47 -9.60 -18.31
C ASP A 218 1.53 -11.13 -18.38
N PHE A 219 1.89 -11.80 -17.27
CA PHE A 219 1.80 -13.25 -17.17
C PHE A 219 0.35 -13.75 -17.26
N ILE A 220 -0.57 -13.14 -16.50
CA ILE A 220 -2.01 -13.49 -16.55
C ILE A 220 -2.60 -13.28 -17.95
N GLU A 221 -2.33 -12.14 -18.59
CA GLU A 221 -2.82 -11.85 -19.94
C GLU A 221 -2.30 -12.86 -20.97
N LYS A 222 -1.04 -13.28 -20.86
CA LYS A 222 -0.49 -14.36 -21.71
C LYS A 222 -1.23 -15.67 -21.52
N LYS A 223 -1.64 -16.01 -20.29
CA LYS A 223 -2.41 -17.23 -20.01
C LYS A 223 -3.82 -17.15 -20.59
N ILE A 224 -4.49 -16.02 -20.39
CA ILE A 224 -5.79 -15.77 -21.01
C ILE A 224 -5.71 -15.90 -22.54
N GLN A 225 -4.71 -15.28 -23.17
CA GLN A 225 -4.50 -15.43 -24.62
C GLN A 225 -4.24 -16.88 -25.04
N SER A 226 -3.41 -17.61 -24.29
CA SER A 226 -3.13 -19.02 -24.62
C SER A 226 -4.39 -19.89 -24.57
N ILE A 227 -5.29 -19.66 -23.61
CA ILE A 227 -6.58 -20.37 -23.51
C ILE A 227 -7.51 -19.99 -24.66
N LYS A 228 -7.54 -18.71 -25.05
CA LYS A 228 -8.33 -18.24 -26.22
C LYS A 228 -7.87 -18.90 -27.52
N ILE A 229 -6.56 -18.99 -27.74
CA ILE A 229 -6.00 -19.58 -28.97
C ILE A 229 -6.18 -21.10 -28.97
N SER A 230 -5.93 -21.77 -27.84
CA SER A 230 -6.04 -23.23 -27.78
C SER A 230 -7.49 -23.72 -27.80
N GLY A 231 -8.43 -22.90 -27.33
CA GLY A 231 -9.82 -23.30 -27.10
C GLY A 231 -9.97 -24.38 -26.03
N MET A 232 -8.91 -24.70 -25.27
CA MET A 232 -8.87 -25.80 -24.32
C MET A 232 -8.40 -25.31 -22.95
N ILE A 233 -9.09 -25.76 -21.90
CA ILE A 233 -8.72 -25.51 -20.51
C ILE A 233 -8.11 -26.80 -19.93
N ASN A 234 -6.82 -26.74 -19.60
CA ASN A 234 -6.19 -27.78 -18.79
C ASN A 234 -6.22 -27.35 -17.32
N ASN A 235 -7.15 -27.90 -16.56
CA ASN A 235 -7.38 -27.53 -15.16
C ASN A 235 -6.18 -27.80 -14.25
N ASP A 236 -5.43 -28.89 -14.46
CA ASP A 236 -4.27 -29.23 -13.63
C ASP A 236 -3.15 -28.21 -13.82
N ILE A 237 -2.84 -27.86 -15.07
CA ILE A 237 -1.84 -26.84 -15.40
C ILE A 237 -2.29 -25.48 -14.87
N LEU A 238 -3.54 -25.09 -15.13
CA LEU A 238 -4.05 -23.78 -14.73
C LEU A 238 -4.11 -23.64 -13.21
N SER A 239 -4.49 -24.69 -12.48
CA SER A 239 -4.46 -24.71 -11.02
C SER A 239 -3.04 -24.49 -10.47
N HIS A 240 -2.02 -25.12 -11.07
CA HIS A 240 -0.63 -24.90 -10.66
C HIS A 240 -0.18 -23.45 -10.93
N GLU A 241 -0.58 -22.89 -12.08
CA GLU A 241 -0.28 -21.51 -12.42
C GLU A 241 -0.99 -20.50 -11.52
N LEU A 242 -2.25 -20.75 -11.16
CA LEU A 242 -3.01 -19.95 -10.19
C LEU A 242 -2.33 -19.94 -8.83
N ARG A 243 -1.82 -21.09 -8.38
CA ARG A 243 -1.05 -21.17 -7.12
C ARG A 243 0.20 -20.29 -7.18
N ALA A 244 0.93 -20.31 -8.30
CA ALA A 244 2.11 -19.46 -8.51
C ALA A 244 1.74 -17.96 -8.55
N ILE A 245 0.62 -17.60 -9.19
CA ILE A 245 0.10 -16.21 -9.19
C ILE A 245 -0.28 -15.78 -7.78
N GLN A 246 -0.97 -16.63 -7.02
CA GLN A 246 -1.39 -16.33 -5.67
C GLN A 246 -0.19 -16.20 -4.71
N ASP A 247 0.89 -16.95 -4.93
CA ASP A 247 2.15 -16.75 -4.19
C ASP A 247 2.74 -15.35 -4.44
N GLU A 248 2.66 -14.84 -5.69
CA GLU A 248 3.05 -13.47 -6.02
C GLU A 248 2.09 -12.44 -5.40
N VAL A 249 0.79 -12.72 -5.33
CA VAL A 249 -0.20 -11.89 -4.62
C VAL A 249 0.17 -11.77 -3.14
N TYR A 250 0.47 -12.88 -2.48
CA TYR A 250 0.88 -12.89 -1.08
C TYR A 250 2.20 -12.13 -0.86
N ALA A 251 3.22 -12.40 -1.68
CA ALA A 251 4.52 -11.72 -1.60
C ALA A 251 4.39 -10.21 -1.81
N HIS A 252 3.54 -9.79 -2.75
CA HIS A 252 3.22 -8.39 -2.98
C HIS A 252 2.53 -7.74 -1.78
N ARG A 253 1.46 -8.36 -1.26
CA ARG A 253 0.68 -7.81 -0.13
C ARG A 253 1.43 -7.78 1.20
N SER A 254 2.36 -8.71 1.42
CA SER A 254 3.17 -8.77 2.65
C SER A 254 4.30 -7.74 2.66
N THR A 255 4.78 -7.31 1.49
CA THR A 255 5.92 -6.39 1.36
C THR A 255 5.51 -4.96 1.05
N SER A 256 4.50 -4.74 0.20
CA SER A 256 4.12 -3.41 -0.26
C SER A 256 3.41 -2.57 0.81
N ASN A 257 3.59 -1.25 0.75
CA ASN A 257 2.84 -0.34 1.61
C ASN A 257 1.36 -0.29 1.21
N PRO A 258 0.45 -0.27 2.19
CA PRO A 258 -0.97 -0.30 1.92
C PRO A 258 -1.48 1.06 1.45
N VAL A 259 -2.29 1.05 0.39
CA VAL A 259 -2.89 2.26 -0.19
C VAL A 259 -3.95 2.86 0.75
N PRO A 260 -4.10 4.19 0.87
CA PRO A 260 -5.15 4.82 1.67
C PRO A 260 -6.57 4.35 1.33
N ASN A 261 -7.42 4.13 2.35
CA ASN A 261 -8.80 3.67 2.16
C ASN A 261 -9.68 4.67 1.41
N CYS A 262 -9.41 5.98 1.55
CA CYS A 262 -10.13 7.03 0.84
C CYS A 262 -9.93 6.91 -0.67
N LEU A 263 -8.69 6.67 -1.11
CA LEU A 263 -8.38 6.49 -2.53
C LEU A 263 -9.07 5.25 -3.10
N HIS A 264 -9.03 4.12 -2.37
CA HIS A 264 -9.76 2.92 -2.75
C HIS A 264 -11.26 3.20 -2.94
N ARG A 265 -11.90 3.88 -1.98
CA ARG A 265 -13.34 4.20 -2.07
C ARG A 265 -13.66 5.13 -3.24
N PHE A 266 -12.82 6.13 -3.48
CA PHE A 266 -12.99 7.08 -4.59
C PHE A 266 -12.89 6.40 -5.95
N MET A 267 -11.94 5.47 -6.11
CA MET A 267 -11.68 4.79 -7.37
C MET A 267 -12.56 3.54 -7.60
N ARG A 268 -13.24 3.04 -6.55
CA ARG A 268 -13.96 1.77 -6.57
C ARG A 268 -14.93 1.66 -7.74
N LYS A 269 -15.83 2.64 -7.91
CA LYS A 269 -16.86 2.61 -8.96
C LYS A 269 -16.27 2.50 -10.37
N ASN A 270 -15.21 3.26 -10.64
CA ASN A 270 -14.54 3.24 -11.94
C ASN A 270 -13.80 1.92 -12.19
N ASN A 271 -13.10 1.42 -11.16
CA ASN A 271 -12.40 0.16 -11.21
C ASN A 271 -13.36 -1.05 -11.34
N GLU A 272 -14.56 -0.99 -10.73
CA GLU A 272 -15.62 -1.99 -10.91
C GLU A 272 -16.10 -2.00 -12.37
N ALA A 273 -16.47 -0.85 -12.93
CA ALA A 273 -16.93 -0.76 -14.31
C ALA A 273 -15.91 -1.29 -15.35
N ILE A 274 -14.63 -0.91 -15.21
CA ILE A 274 -13.56 -1.38 -16.11
C ILE A 274 -13.42 -2.90 -16.05
N TYR A 275 -13.56 -3.49 -14.86
CA TYR A 275 -13.37 -4.92 -14.71
C TYR A 275 -14.62 -5.74 -15.00
N ASP A 276 -15.82 -5.17 -14.85
CA ASP A 276 -17.03 -5.82 -15.32
C ASP A 276 -17.01 -5.96 -16.85
N ASP A 277 -16.58 -4.90 -17.56
CA ASP A 277 -16.33 -4.89 -19.01
C ASP A 277 -15.24 -5.90 -19.40
N TYR A 278 -14.10 -5.89 -18.70
CA TYR A 278 -13.01 -6.86 -18.91
C TYR A 278 -13.48 -8.32 -18.74
N PHE A 279 -14.33 -8.60 -17.75
CA PHE A 279 -14.87 -9.95 -17.56
C PHE A 279 -15.81 -10.33 -18.71
N GLU A 280 -16.72 -9.45 -19.11
CA GLU A 280 -17.63 -9.70 -20.24
C GLU A 280 -16.87 -9.99 -21.53
N ASP A 281 -15.85 -9.20 -21.85
CA ASP A 281 -15.10 -9.37 -23.09
C ASP A 281 -14.24 -10.63 -23.12
N ASN A 282 -13.67 -11.02 -21.97
CA ASN A 282 -12.91 -12.26 -21.90
C ASN A 282 -13.82 -13.49 -21.93
N LEU A 283 -14.94 -13.47 -21.20
CA LEU A 283 -15.83 -14.61 -21.07
C LEU A 283 -16.69 -14.87 -22.33
N LYS A 284 -16.89 -13.87 -23.21
CA LYS A 284 -17.49 -14.09 -24.54
C LYS A 284 -16.67 -15.03 -25.44
N ILE A 285 -15.35 -15.06 -25.24
CA ILE A 285 -14.38 -15.68 -26.16
C ILE A 285 -13.73 -16.91 -25.53
N LEU A 286 -13.67 -16.97 -24.20
CA LEU A 286 -13.11 -18.11 -23.49
C LEU A 286 -14.07 -19.31 -23.57
N PRO A 287 -13.53 -20.53 -23.70
CA PRO A 287 -14.33 -21.74 -23.56
C PRO A 287 -14.96 -21.77 -22.16
N GLN A 288 -16.22 -22.21 -22.09
CA GLN A 288 -16.97 -22.32 -20.84
C GLN A 288 -16.45 -23.47 -19.97
#